data_AF-A0A9E3NQX2-F1
#
_entry.id   AF-A0A9E3NQX2-F1
#
_cell.length_a   1.000
_cell.length_b   1.000
_cell.length_c   1.000
_cell.angle_alpha   90.00
_cell.angle_beta   90.00
_cell.angle_gamma   90.00
#
_symmetry.space_group_name_H-M   'P 1'
#
loop_
_entity.id
_entity.type
_entity.pdbx_description
1 polymer ?
#
loop_
_entity_poly.entity_id
_entity_poly.type
_entity_poly.pdbx_seq_one_letter_code
_entity_poly.pdbx_strand_id
1 'polypeptide(L)'
;MGFDVSYHPVDLDFINERLVPCLVGKADLKPLLSEAIALEKLRYRAKAWALGALAADRGAKKPRLPTLDGMLHVWGRPFFIEAKDPAGVSDAIDAYLAAKSSGAIDSLAKKTLAALAPKLKAKIEPDMGQGIPPRDVLLPAVTRDLDVLPEVVAAYAKGKKTMMLPSGDEGAPEAVLASSYPLLALAFMARFRPGWMDRGHVWPTLLMSNAKLDWAKWFEPPNALFGDLAKQLPKLAKLKLSPTVDQNYTVGGYVRKSRVAGLRKLLEKSEKALLAKPKKEGWDDHARTSLRKIHEALADAERRGMGFCEASEIYSAPMGMLN
;
A
#
# COMPACT_ATOMS: atom_id res chain seq x y z
N MET A 1 -7.19 -18.51 -8.15
CA MET A 1 -6.71 -18.04 -6.83
C MET A 1 -6.49 -16.54 -6.97
N GLY A 2 -7.27 -15.71 -6.28
CA GLY A 2 -7.13 -14.24 -6.34
C GLY A 2 -6.11 -13.74 -5.33
N PHE A 3 -5.47 -12.61 -5.63
CA PHE A 3 -4.51 -11.94 -4.74
C PHE A 3 -5.15 -10.68 -4.16
N ASP A 4 -4.83 -10.33 -2.92
CA ASP A 4 -5.08 -8.97 -2.44
C ASP A 4 -3.91 -8.10 -2.93
N VAL A 5 -4.19 -7.22 -3.88
CA VAL A 5 -3.17 -6.39 -4.54
C VAL A 5 -3.25 -4.95 -4.08
N SER A 6 -2.19 -4.20 -4.30
CA SER A 6 -2.09 -2.83 -3.86
C SER A 6 -1.15 -2.00 -4.73
N TYR A 7 -1.40 -0.69 -4.75
CA TYR A 7 -0.72 0.28 -5.60
C TYR A 7 -0.12 1.37 -4.71
N HIS A 8 1.19 1.53 -4.75
CA HIS A 8 1.92 2.33 -3.76
C HIS A 8 2.74 3.43 -4.42
N PRO A 9 2.58 4.70 -4.01
CA PRO A 9 3.65 5.68 -4.17
C PRO A 9 4.85 5.25 -3.32
N VAL A 10 6.06 5.32 -3.88
CA VAL A 10 7.28 4.81 -3.25
C VAL A 10 8.26 5.95 -3.00
N ASP A 11 8.44 6.29 -1.73
CA ASP A 11 9.45 7.23 -1.28
C ASP A 11 10.79 6.51 -1.05
N LEU A 12 11.67 6.55 -2.05
CA LEU A 12 13.02 5.97 -1.92
C LEU A 12 13.89 6.77 -0.93
N ASP A 13 13.62 8.06 -0.74
CA ASP A 13 14.40 8.88 0.18
C ASP A 13 14.06 8.47 1.62
N PHE A 14 12.79 8.20 1.92
CA PHE A 14 12.40 7.54 3.19
C PHE A 14 13.18 6.24 3.43
N ILE A 15 13.26 5.36 2.42
CA ILE A 15 13.98 4.09 2.56
C ILE A 15 15.48 4.35 2.83
N ASN A 16 16.11 5.21 2.03
CA ASN A 16 17.55 5.46 2.11
C ASN A 16 17.96 6.22 3.37
N GLU A 17 17.18 7.21 3.78
CA GLU A 17 17.55 8.15 4.83
C GLU A 17 17.02 7.73 6.20
N ARG A 18 15.95 6.95 6.26
CA ARG A 18 15.31 6.54 7.52
C ARG A 18 15.42 5.05 7.79
N LEU A 19 15.07 4.19 6.83
CA LEU A 19 15.03 2.74 7.07
C LEU A 19 16.41 2.08 6.98
N VAL A 20 17.15 2.29 5.88
CA VAL A 20 18.46 1.66 5.66
C VAL A 20 19.44 1.91 6.80
N PRO A 21 19.57 3.14 7.38
CA PRO A 21 20.45 3.37 8.51
C PRO A 21 20.13 2.49 9.73
N CYS A 22 18.85 2.23 10.01
CA CYS A 22 18.46 1.30 11.07
C CYS A 22 18.91 -0.13 10.75
N LEU A 23 18.73 -0.57 9.51
CA LEU A 23 19.07 -1.94 9.08
C LEU A 23 20.57 -2.23 9.10
N VAL A 24 21.41 -1.22 8.91
CA VAL A 24 22.88 -1.36 8.99
C VAL A 24 23.45 -0.97 10.36
N GLY A 25 22.59 -0.77 11.37
CA GLY A 25 23.00 -0.46 12.74
C GLY A 25 23.56 0.96 12.95
N LYS A 26 23.28 1.90 12.04
CA LYS A 26 23.67 3.32 12.13
C LYS A 26 22.63 4.20 12.83
N ALA A 27 21.42 3.71 13.05
CA ALA A 27 20.33 4.42 13.74
C ALA A 27 19.44 3.44 14.52
N ASP A 28 18.69 3.95 15.51
CA ASP A 28 17.69 3.16 16.26
C ASP A 28 16.37 3.11 15.48
N LEU A 29 15.77 1.91 15.39
CA LEU A 29 14.47 1.68 14.74
C LEU A 29 13.28 2.10 15.63
N LYS A 30 13.45 2.15 16.96
CA LYS A 30 12.36 2.41 17.92
C LYS A 30 11.59 3.73 17.70
N PRO A 31 12.23 4.86 17.33
CA PRO A 31 11.50 6.08 17.00
C PRO A 31 10.58 5.90 15.79
N LEU A 32 11.07 5.25 14.71
CA LEU A 32 10.27 4.97 13.51
C LEU A 32 9.08 4.05 13.82
N LEU A 33 9.30 3.00 14.64
CA LEU A 33 8.21 2.11 15.06
C LEU A 33 7.15 2.87 15.86
N SER A 34 7.57 3.79 16.73
CA SER A 34 6.63 4.56 17.55
C SER A 34 5.80 5.54 16.70
N GLU A 35 6.41 6.17 15.70
CA GLU A 35 5.70 7.00 14.71
C GLU A 35 4.73 6.17 13.86
N ALA A 36 5.18 5.02 13.34
CA ALA A 36 4.34 4.11 12.56
C ALA A 36 3.13 3.59 13.36
N ILE A 37 3.31 3.25 14.65
CA ILE A 37 2.21 2.86 15.54
C ILE A 37 1.22 4.03 15.74
N ALA A 38 1.72 5.24 15.93
CA ALA A 38 0.85 6.41 16.09
C ALA A 38 0.01 6.65 14.83
N LEU A 39 0.62 6.59 13.65
CA LEU A 39 -0.07 6.68 12.36
C LEU A 39 -1.08 5.54 12.17
N GLU A 40 -0.72 4.32 12.54
CA GLU A 40 -1.62 3.18 12.43
C GLU A 40 -2.88 3.35 13.27
N LYS A 41 -2.77 3.85 14.51
CA LYS A 41 -3.93 4.16 15.35
C LYS A 41 -4.88 5.18 14.70
N LEU A 42 -4.32 6.19 14.03
CA LEU A 42 -5.11 7.18 13.30
C LEU A 42 -5.81 6.56 12.08
N ARG A 43 -5.13 5.64 11.37
CA ARG A 43 -5.71 4.86 10.26
C ARG A 43 -6.86 3.97 10.73
N TYR A 44 -6.69 3.28 11.86
CA TYR A 44 -7.77 2.52 12.51
C TYR A 44 -8.99 3.40 12.78
N ARG A 45 -8.78 4.59 13.34
CA ARG A 45 -9.88 5.53 13.60
C ARG A 45 -10.56 6.01 12.31
N ALA A 46 -9.79 6.31 11.26
CA ALA A 46 -10.35 6.70 9.97
C ALA A 46 -11.16 5.55 9.33
N LYS A 47 -10.67 4.31 9.47
CA LYS A 47 -11.32 3.11 8.94
C LYS A 47 -12.63 2.79 9.66
N ALA A 48 -12.69 2.98 10.99
CA ALA A 48 -13.91 2.84 11.77
C ALA A 48 -15.08 3.68 11.20
N TRP A 49 -14.79 4.89 10.71
CA TRP A 49 -15.81 5.71 10.03
C TRP A 49 -16.28 5.12 8.69
N ALA A 50 -15.38 4.59 7.88
CA ALA A 50 -15.76 3.92 6.64
C ALA A 50 -16.64 2.69 6.89
N LEU A 51 -16.33 1.92 7.94
CA LEU A 51 -17.11 0.75 8.36
C LEU A 51 -18.47 1.15 8.92
N GLY A 52 -18.54 2.20 9.74
CA GLY A 52 -19.81 2.76 10.22
C GLY A 52 -20.71 3.22 9.07
N ALA A 53 -20.13 3.86 8.04
CA ALA A 53 -20.86 4.22 6.83
C ALA A 53 -21.39 2.99 6.09
N LEU A 54 -20.56 1.96 5.92
CA LEU A 54 -20.96 0.70 5.26
C LEU A 54 -22.07 -0.03 6.02
N ALA A 55 -21.98 -0.10 7.35
CA ALA A 55 -23.00 -0.70 8.20
C ALA A 55 -24.34 0.04 8.09
N ALA A 56 -24.30 1.37 8.08
CA ALA A 56 -25.48 2.21 7.90
C ALA A 56 -26.16 2.01 6.53
N ASP A 57 -25.38 1.74 5.49
CA ASP A 57 -25.90 1.43 4.15
C ASP A 57 -26.51 0.02 4.07
N ARG A 58 -25.83 -1.00 4.59
CA ARG A 58 -26.31 -2.40 4.63
C ARG A 58 -27.59 -2.58 5.45
N GLY A 59 -27.73 -1.83 6.55
CA GLY A 59 -28.91 -1.90 7.43
C GLY A 59 -30.17 -1.25 6.85
N ALA A 60 -30.12 -0.69 5.64
CA ALA A 60 -31.22 0.04 5.04
C ALA A 60 -32.03 -0.81 4.05
N LYS A 61 -33.37 -0.71 4.11
CA LYS A 61 -34.28 -1.34 3.13
C LYS A 61 -34.08 -0.86 1.68
N LYS A 62 -33.42 0.29 1.50
CA LYS A 62 -32.98 0.88 0.22
C LYS A 62 -31.60 1.49 0.46
N PRO A 63 -30.67 1.48 -0.52
CA PRO A 63 -29.34 2.08 -0.37
C PRO A 63 -29.49 3.51 0.17
N ARG A 64 -28.92 3.73 1.35
CA ARG A 64 -28.98 5.03 2.04
C ARG A 64 -27.89 5.95 1.53
N LEU A 65 -26.82 5.37 0.99
CA LEU A 65 -25.62 6.03 0.51
C LEU A 65 -25.38 5.64 -0.96
N PRO A 66 -26.18 6.13 -1.93
CA PRO A 66 -26.08 5.72 -3.33
C PRO A 66 -24.72 6.02 -3.98
N THR A 67 -23.93 6.91 -3.38
CA THR A 67 -22.57 7.28 -3.82
C THR A 67 -21.47 6.52 -3.06
N LEU A 68 -21.80 5.78 -2.00
CA LEU A 68 -20.82 4.98 -1.26
C LEU A 68 -20.50 3.70 -2.05
N ASP A 69 -19.42 3.74 -2.80
CA ASP A 69 -18.76 2.53 -3.30
C ASP A 69 -17.91 1.89 -2.18
N GLY A 70 -18.27 0.70 -1.73
CA GLY A 70 -17.52 -0.03 -0.71
C GLY A 70 -16.12 -0.47 -1.17
N MET A 71 -15.95 -0.81 -2.45
CA MET A 71 -14.67 -1.24 -3.03
C MET A 71 -13.69 -0.08 -3.22
N LEU A 72 -14.21 1.15 -3.31
CA LEU A 72 -13.41 2.36 -3.39
C LEU A 72 -13.23 3.03 -2.02
N HIS A 73 -14.31 3.39 -1.33
CA HIS A 73 -14.26 4.24 -0.13
C HIS A 73 -13.94 3.48 1.14
N VAL A 74 -14.32 2.21 1.22
CA VAL A 74 -14.05 1.39 2.41
C VAL A 74 -12.77 0.61 2.19
N TRP A 75 -12.71 -0.21 1.15
CA TRP A 75 -11.59 -1.13 0.93
C TRP A 75 -10.49 -0.57 0.02
N GLY A 76 -10.79 0.43 -0.80
CA GLY A 76 -9.91 0.85 -1.88
C GLY A 76 -8.88 1.90 -1.48
N ARG A 77 -9.38 3.06 -1.05
CA ARG A 77 -8.58 4.22 -0.68
C ARG A 77 -7.91 4.01 0.69
N PRO A 78 -6.74 4.62 0.92
CA PRO A 78 -5.97 4.45 2.15
C PRO A 78 -6.66 4.96 3.43
N PHE A 79 -7.56 5.93 3.28
CA PHE A 79 -8.39 6.50 4.33
C PHE A 79 -9.83 6.66 3.81
N PHE A 80 -10.77 7.01 4.70
CA PHE A 80 -12.14 7.32 4.31
C PHE A 80 -12.24 8.67 3.60
N ILE A 81 -12.00 8.65 2.29
CA ILE A 81 -11.86 9.84 1.45
C ILE A 81 -12.94 9.83 0.39
N GLU A 82 -13.64 10.95 0.23
CA GLU A 82 -14.40 11.25 -0.98
C GLU A 82 -13.79 12.45 -1.71
N ALA A 83 -13.47 12.24 -2.98
CA ALA A 83 -12.88 13.24 -3.86
C ALA A 83 -13.17 12.90 -5.32
N LYS A 84 -13.38 13.96 -6.12
CA LYS A 84 -13.77 13.89 -7.53
C LYS A 84 -12.60 13.57 -8.46
N ASP A 85 -11.39 13.96 -8.07
CA ASP A 85 -10.18 13.82 -8.88
C ASP A 85 -8.99 13.32 -8.04
N PRO A 86 -7.92 12.83 -8.69
CA PRO A 86 -6.74 12.33 -8.00
C PRO A 86 -6.03 13.35 -7.10
N ALA A 87 -6.04 14.63 -7.46
CA ALA A 87 -5.38 15.68 -6.67
C ALA A 87 -6.08 15.85 -5.32
N GLY A 88 -7.42 15.90 -5.31
CA GLY A 88 -8.21 15.97 -4.08
C GLY A 88 -8.06 14.72 -3.20
N VAL A 89 -7.84 13.54 -3.77
CA VAL A 89 -7.50 12.34 -2.99
C VAL A 89 -6.15 12.53 -2.30
N SER A 90 -5.14 13.00 -3.02
CA SER A 90 -3.80 13.26 -2.48
C SER A 90 -3.81 14.31 -1.37
N ASP A 91 -4.57 15.40 -1.54
CA ASP A 91 -4.77 16.42 -0.49
C ASP A 91 -5.45 15.86 0.75
N ALA A 92 -6.44 14.99 0.58
CA ALA A 92 -7.12 14.37 1.70
C ALA A 92 -6.17 13.42 2.47
N ILE A 93 -5.32 12.66 1.76
CA ILE A 93 -4.28 11.83 2.40
C ILE A 93 -3.37 12.72 3.28
N ASP A 94 -2.94 13.88 2.78
CA ASP A 94 -2.11 14.81 3.55
C ASP A 94 -2.80 15.29 4.81
N ALA A 95 -4.08 15.64 4.70
CA ALA A 95 -4.87 16.07 5.85
C ALA A 95 -4.98 14.96 6.92
N TYR A 96 -5.18 13.70 6.50
CA TYR A 96 -5.20 12.56 7.40
C TYR A 96 -3.84 12.29 8.07
N LEU A 97 -2.74 12.36 7.32
CA LEU A 97 -1.39 12.17 7.85
C LEU A 97 -0.94 13.33 8.76
N ALA A 98 -1.44 14.53 8.52
CA ALA A 98 -1.18 15.70 9.35
C ALA A 98 -2.00 15.70 10.66
N ALA A 99 -3.11 14.97 10.71
CA ALA A 99 -3.96 14.90 11.90
C ALA A 99 -3.19 14.35 13.11
N LYS A 100 -3.31 15.01 14.26
CA LYS A 100 -2.59 14.65 15.50
C LYS A 100 -3.48 14.03 16.58
N SER A 101 -4.77 13.84 16.31
CA SER A 101 -5.72 13.32 17.27
C SER A 101 -6.91 12.63 16.60
N SER A 102 -7.59 11.75 17.32
CA SER A 102 -8.82 11.12 16.86
C SER A 102 -9.92 12.14 16.52
N GLY A 103 -9.99 13.27 17.24
CA GLY A 103 -10.97 14.32 16.94
C GLY A 103 -10.72 15.04 15.60
N ALA A 104 -9.46 15.18 15.20
CA ALA A 104 -9.12 15.68 13.87
C ALA A 104 -9.50 14.68 12.77
N ILE A 105 -9.25 13.39 13.00
CA ILE A 105 -9.67 12.28 12.11
C ILE A 105 -11.20 12.25 11.96
N ASP A 106 -11.94 12.41 13.07
CA ASP A 106 -13.40 12.46 13.07
C ASP A 106 -13.94 13.63 12.26
N SER A 107 -13.29 14.79 12.37
CA SER A 107 -13.68 15.99 11.63
C SER A 107 -13.50 15.78 10.12
N LEU A 108 -12.40 15.17 9.71
CA LEU A 108 -12.15 14.82 8.30
C LEU A 108 -13.15 13.78 7.80
N ALA A 109 -13.41 12.72 8.58
CA ALA A 109 -14.37 11.68 8.21
C ALA A 109 -15.81 12.22 8.10
N LYS A 110 -16.22 13.12 9.00
CA LYS A 110 -17.52 13.80 8.93
C LYS A 110 -17.63 14.70 7.69
N LYS A 111 -16.55 15.34 7.26
CA LYS A 111 -16.50 16.10 5.98
C LYS A 111 -16.70 15.16 4.78
N THR A 112 -16.03 14.00 4.77
CA THR A 112 -16.26 12.95 3.76
C THR A 112 -17.71 12.47 3.76
N LEU A 113 -18.30 12.18 4.93
CA LEU A 113 -19.71 11.79 5.03
C LEU A 113 -20.67 12.87 4.54
N ALA A 114 -20.39 14.13 4.84
CA ALA A 114 -21.22 15.23 4.37
C ALA A 114 -21.20 15.34 2.83
N ALA A 115 -20.08 14.99 2.18
CA ALA A 115 -19.99 14.95 0.72
C ALA A 115 -20.73 13.74 0.12
N LEU A 116 -20.57 12.55 0.73
CA LEU A 116 -21.22 11.31 0.24
C LEU A 116 -22.73 11.31 0.52
N ALA A 117 -23.15 11.69 1.72
CA ALA A 117 -24.53 11.61 2.17
C ALA A 117 -24.91 12.73 3.16
N PRO A 118 -25.17 13.95 2.64
CA PRO A 118 -25.49 15.12 3.46
C PRO A 118 -26.63 14.90 4.48
N LYS A 119 -27.63 14.09 4.12
CA LYS A 119 -28.83 13.83 4.93
C LYS A 119 -28.61 12.82 6.06
N LEU A 120 -27.51 12.09 6.06
CA LEU A 120 -27.24 10.99 7.00
C LEU A 120 -26.01 11.21 7.87
N LYS A 121 -25.25 12.30 7.64
CA LYS A 121 -24.02 12.62 8.40
C LYS A 121 -24.22 12.64 9.93
N ALA A 122 -25.40 13.00 10.41
CA ALA A 122 -25.71 13.09 11.84
C ALA A 122 -26.17 11.75 12.46
N LYS A 123 -26.29 10.70 11.65
CA LYS A 123 -26.78 9.37 12.06
C LYS A 123 -25.73 8.26 11.92
N ILE A 124 -24.61 8.58 11.28
CA ILE A 124 -23.50 7.64 11.09
C ILE A 124 -22.47 7.95 12.15
N GLU A 125 -22.09 6.93 12.90
CA GLU A 125 -21.03 6.95 13.91
C GLU A 125 -19.92 5.98 13.48
N PRO A 126 -18.68 6.14 13.97
CA PRO A 126 -17.61 5.21 13.67
C PRO A 126 -17.91 3.85 14.29
N ASP A 127 -17.75 2.79 13.49
CA ASP A 127 -17.84 1.42 14.00
C ASP A 127 -16.56 1.08 14.74
N MET A 128 -16.63 1.21 16.07
CA MET A 128 -15.48 1.01 16.93
C MET A 128 -15.22 -0.44 17.25
N GLY A 129 -16.13 -1.39 17.00
CA GLY A 129 -15.94 -2.80 17.37
C GLY A 129 -15.28 -2.99 18.75
N GLN A 130 -14.03 -3.46 18.75
CA GLN A 130 -13.16 -3.72 19.91
C GLN A 130 -12.34 -2.51 20.42
N GLY A 131 -12.49 -1.34 19.81
CA GLY A 131 -11.69 -0.15 20.07
C GLY A 131 -10.45 -0.03 19.18
N ILE A 132 -9.61 0.97 19.44
CA ILE A 132 -8.31 1.12 18.77
C ILE A 132 -7.33 0.15 19.44
N PRO A 133 -6.65 -0.74 18.69
CA PRO A 133 -5.73 -1.69 19.31
C PRO A 133 -4.62 -1.02 20.11
N PRO A 134 -4.25 -1.58 21.28
CA PRO A 134 -3.18 -1.05 22.10
C PRO A 134 -1.80 -1.28 21.45
N ARG A 135 -0.76 -0.67 22.04
CA ARG A 135 0.59 -0.64 21.44
C ARG A 135 1.19 -2.05 21.30
N ASP A 136 1.02 -2.88 22.31
CA ASP A 136 1.49 -4.27 22.38
C ASP A 136 0.85 -5.17 21.31
N VAL A 137 -0.36 -4.86 20.87
CA VAL A 137 -1.00 -5.53 19.72
C VAL A 137 -0.48 -4.99 18.39
N LEU A 138 -0.31 -3.66 18.28
CA LEU A 138 0.13 -3.02 17.04
C LEU A 138 1.62 -3.22 16.76
N LEU A 139 2.46 -3.28 17.79
CA LEU A 139 3.91 -3.33 17.64
C LEU A 139 4.36 -4.57 16.85
N PRO A 140 3.94 -5.81 17.17
CA PRO A 140 4.28 -6.97 16.35
C PRO A 140 3.80 -6.84 14.90
N ALA A 141 2.60 -6.27 14.68
CA ALA A 141 2.06 -6.08 13.33
C ALA A 141 2.78 -4.99 12.52
N VAL A 142 3.35 -3.98 13.19
CA VAL A 142 4.13 -2.89 12.59
C VAL A 142 5.56 -3.31 12.35
N THR A 143 6.20 -3.95 13.34
CA THR A 143 7.55 -4.49 13.21
C THR A 143 7.57 -5.58 12.15
N ARG A 144 6.56 -6.47 12.10
CA ARG A 144 6.64 -7.72 11.31
C ARG A 144 8.01 -8.38 11.56
N ASP A 145 8.60 -8.98 10.51
CA ASP A 145 9.96 -9.51 10.51
C ASP A 145 11.04 -8.44 10.21
N LEU A 146 10.75 -7.14 10.35
CA LEU A 146 11.76 -6.08 10.12
C LEU A 146 12.92 -6.15 11.11
N ASP A 147 12.68 -6.63 12.33
CA ASP A 147 13.68 -6.81 13.37
C ASP A 147 14.72 -7.89 13.03
N VAL A 148 14.38 -8.82 12.15
CA VAL A 148 15.27 -9.88 11.65
C VAL A 148 16.22 -9.33 10.57
N LEU A 149 15.79 -8.33 9.81
CA LEU A 149 16.56 -7.81 8.66
C LEU A 149 17.97 -7.32 9.01
N PRO A 150 18.24 -6.62 10.13
CA PRO A 150 19.60 -6.24 10.51
C PRO A 150 20.56 -7.44 10.60
N GLU A 151 20.11 -8.55 11.19
CA GLU A 151 20.92 -9.76 11.32
C GLU A 151 21.14 -10.43 9.96
N VAL A 152 20.11 -10.48 9.12
CA VAL A 152 20.19 -11.02 7.75
C VAL A 152 21.15 -10.19 6.90
N VAL A 153 21.06 -8.87 6.96
CA VAL A 153 21.96 -7.94 6.27
C VAL A 153 23.41 -8.14 6.74
N ALA A 154 23.63 -8.25 8.05
CA ALA A 154 24.96 -8.49 8.60
C ALA A 154 25.53 -9.87 8.18
N ALA A 155 24.69 -10.91 8.14
CA ALA A 155 25.07 -12.25 7.68
C ALA A 155 25.44 -12.24 6.19
N TYR A 156 24.63 -11.58 5.36
CA TYR A 156 24.89 -11.42 3.94
C TYR A 156 26.20 -10.64 3.67
N ALA A 157 26.41 -9.53 4.39
CA ALA A 157 27.64 -8.72 4.28
C ALA A 157 28.91 -9.53 4.62
N LYS A 158 28.81 -10.45 5.58
CA LYS A 158 29.90 -11.36 5.97
C LYS A 158 30.06 -12.56 5.02
N GLY A 159 29.25 -12.66 3.97
CA GLY A 159 29.28 -13.77 3.02
C GLY A 159 28.85 -15.11 3.63
N LYS A 160 28.03 -15.10 4.69
CA LYS A 160 27.48 -16.35 5.24
C LYS A 160 26.59 -17.02 4.21
N LYS A 161 26.76 -18.34 4.05
CA LYS A 161 25.89 -19.15 3.19
C LYS A 161 24.54 -19.41 3.83
N THR A 162 24.52 -19.55 5.15
CA THR A 162 23.34 -19.87 5.94
C THR A 162 23.34 -19.15 7.29
N MET A 163 22.15 -19.02 7.88
CA MET A 163 21.92 -18.52 9.24
C MET A 163 20.66 -19.14 9.83
N MET A 164 20.57 -19.20 11.16
CA MET A 164 19.35 -19.58 11.85
C MET A 164 18.36 -18.40 11.80
N LEU A 165 17.12 -18.66 11.39
CA LEU A 165 16.02 -17.70 11.39
C LEU A 165 15.26 -17.75 12.72
N PRO A 166 14.48 -16.72 13.07
CA PRO A 166 13.66 -16.75 14.29
C PRO A 166 12.62 -17.89 14.33
N SER A 167 12.25 -18.44 13.18
CA SER A 167 11.41 -19.64 13.09
C SER A 167 12.08 -20.90 13.62
N GLY A 168 13.41 -20.89 13.79
CA GLY A 168 14.23 -22.06 14.08
C GLY A 168 14.71 -22.80 12.83
N ASP A 169 14.39 -22.30 11.62
CA ASP A 169 14.85 -22.88 10.36
C ASP A 169 16.20 -22.28 9.93
N GLU A 170 16.98 -23.05 9.17
CA GLU A 170 18.18 -22.55 8.50
C GLU A 170 17.81 -21.92 7.15
N GLY A 171 18.29 -20.70 6.89
CA GLY A 171 18.03 -19.96 5.65
C GLY A 171 19.27 -19.30 5.08
N ALA A 172 19.35 -19.20 3.75
CA ALA A 172 20.39 -18.43 3.08
C ALA A 172 20.05 -16.92 3.14
N PRO A 173 20.94 -16.06 3.67
CA PRO A 173 20.66 -14.62 3.80
C PRO A 173 20.27 -13.96 2.47
N GLU A 174 20.86 -14.40 1.36
CA GLU A 174 20.53 -13.92 0.01
C GLU A 174 19.07 -14.19 -0.36
N ALA A 175 18.59 -15.41 -0.09
CA ALA A 175 17.23 -15.81 -0.39
C ALA A 175 16.22 -15.03 0.46
N VAL A 176 16.51 -14.85 1.76
CA VAL A 176 15.66 -14.06 2.66
C VAL A 176 15.60 -12.60 2.24
N LEU A 177 16.72 -11.99 1.84
CA LEU A 177 16.73 -10.62 1.31
C LEU A 177 15.95 -10.54 -0.01
N ALA A 178 16.10 -11.52 -0.91
CA ALA A 178 15.39 -11.52 -2.18
C ALA A 178 13.86 -11.67 -2.01
N SER A 179 13.40 -12.54 -1.10
CA SER A 179 11.97 -12.80 -0.88
C SER A 179 11.30 -11.75 0.01
N SER A 180 11.99 -11.28 1.06
CA SER A 180 11.32 -10.58 2.16
C SER A 180 11.62 -9.09 2.19
N TYR A 181 12.83 -8.67 1.83
CA TYR A 181 13.23 -7.26 1.99
C TYR A 181 12.35 -6.29 1.19
N PRO A 182 12.10 -6.47 -0.13
CA PRO A 182 11.26 -5.53 -0.88
C PRO A 182 9.87 -5.38 -0.29
N LEU A 183 9.27 -6.50 0.13
CA LEU A 183 7.94 -6.54 0.73
C LEU A 183 7.92 -5.80 2.08
N LEU A 184 8.86 -6.11 2.97
CA LEU A 184 8.93 -5.53 4.30
C LEU A 184 9.25 -4.03 4.24
N ALA A 185 10.18 -3.62 3.37
CA ALA A 185 10.50 -2.21 3.16
C ALA A 185 9.29 -1.42 2.63
N LEU A 186 8.59 -1.95 1.62
CA LEU A 186 7.39 -1.33 1.08
C LEU A 186 6.26 -1.28 2.12
N ALA A 187 6.00 -2.38 2.83
CA ALA A 187 4.97 -2.46 3.85
C ALA A 187 5.21 -1.50 5.02
N PHE A 188 6.47 -1.30 5.41
CA PHE A 188 6.83 -0.34 6.44
C PHE A 188 6.66 1.10 5.98
N MET A 189 7.17 1.43 4.79
CA MET A 189 7.01 2.76 4.18
C MET A 189 5.53 3.11 3.98
N ALA A 190 4.70 2.12 3.62
CA ALA A 190 3.25 2.28 3.46
C ALA A 190 2.50 2.66 4.75
N ARG A 191 3.16 2.66 5.93
CA ARG A 191 2.61 3.24 7.18
C ARG A 191 2.69 4.76 7.20
N PHE A 192 3.67 5.33 6.50
CA PHE A 192 3.94 6.77 6.43
C PHE A 192 3.29 7.41 5.20
N ARG A 193 3.20 6.67 4.08
CA ARG A 193 2.42 7.04 2.90
C ARG A 193 1.68 5.81 2.38
N PRO A 194 0.42 5.60 2.77
CA PRO A 194 -0.31 4.40 2.39
C PRO A 194 -0.69 4.39 0.91
N GLY A 195 -0.67 3.21 0.31
CA GLY A 195 -1.19 2.91 -1.01
C GLY A 195 -2.69 2.56 -1.03
N TRP A 196 -3.14 2.21 -2.22
CA TRP A 196 -4.52 1.82 -2.50
C TRP A 196 -4.60 0.30 -2.53
N MET A 197 -5.64 -0.26 -1.93
CA MET A 197 -5.86 -1.70 -1.88
C MET A 197 -6.89 -2.12 -2.93
N ASP A 198 -6.72 -3.33 -3.43
CA ASP A 198 -7.62 -3.97 -4.35
C ASP A 198 -7.71 -5.47 -4.09
N ARG A 199 -8.70 -6.11 -4.73
CA ARG A 199 -8.89 -7.55 -4.65
C ARG A 199 -8.89 -8.17 -6.03
N GLY A 200 -8.34 -9.37 -6.14
CA GLY A 200 -8.45 -10.22 -7.31
C GLY A 200 -7.30 -10.06 -8.29
N HIS A 201 -7.63 -9.85 -9.57
CA HIS A 201 -6.72 -10.03 -10.70
C HIS A 201 -6.44 -8.74 -11.46
N VAL A 202 -6.36 -7.61 -10.74
CA VAL A 202 -6.20 -6.31 -11.37
C VAL A 202 -4.97 -5.62 -10.85
N TRP A 203 -3.91 -5.60 -11.65
CA TRP A 203 -2.73 -4.79 -11.39
C TRP A 203 -2.15 -4.27 -12.71
N PRO A 204 -1.42 -3.14 -12.69
CA PRO A 204 -0.96 -2.46 -13.90
C PRO A 204 -0.28 -3.35 -14.94
N THR A 205 0.72 -4.16 -14.56
CA THR A 205 1.46 -4.98 -15.53
C THR A 205 0.58 -6.04 -16.18
N LEU A 206 -0.32 -6.70 -15.43
CA LEU A 206 -1.29 -7.65 -15.97
C LEU A 206 -2.31 -6.98 -16.89
N LEU A 207 -2.85 -5.82 -16.51
CA LEU A 207 -3.78 -5.06 -17.37
C LEU A 207 -3.12 -4.66 -18.69
N MET A 208 -1.89 -4.14 -18.63
CA MET A 208 -1.13 -3.75 -19.81
C MET A 208 -0.78 -4.95 -20.70
N SER A 209 -0.37 -6.07 -20.10
CA SER A 209 -0.12 -7.33 -20.82
C SER A 209 -1.36 -7.81 -21.56
N ASN A 210 -2.51 -7.84 -20.89
CA ASN A 210 -3.80 -8.19 -21.49
C ASN A 210 -4.19 -7.25 -22.64
N ALA A 211 -3.85 -5.95 -22.52
CA ALA A 211 -4.07 -4.94 -23.55
C ALA A 211 -3.00 -4.92 -24.65
N LYS A 212 -2.02 -5.84 -24.61
CA LYS A 212 -0.87 -5.91 -25.52
C LYS A 212 -0.04 -4.62 -25.57
N LEU A 213 0.04 -3.91 -24.44
CA LEU A 213 0.91 -2.76 -24.25
C LEU A 213 2.29 -3.22 -23.78
N ASP A 214 3.33 -2.51 -24.21
CA ASP A 214 4.71 -2.75 -23.78
C ASP A 214 4.91 -2.24 -22.33
N TRP A 215 4.54 -3.08 -21.36
CA TRP A 215 4.68 -2.78 -19.94
C TRP A 215 6.14 -2.83 -19.48
N ALA A 216 6.99 -3.64 -20.12
CA ALA A 216 8.39 -3.80 -19.76
C ALA A 216 9.22 -2.52 -19.97
N LYS A 217 8.76 -1.61 -20.84
CA LYS A 217 9.33 -0.26 -20.98
C LYS A 217 9.15 0.60 -19.71
N TRP A 218 8.13 0.33 -18.91
CA TRP A 218 7.74 1.16 -17.77
C TRP A 218 8.14 0.57 -16.43
N PHE A 219 7.98 -0.74 -16.30
CA PHE A 219 8.22 -1.47 -15.06
C PHE A 219 9.56 -2.19 -15.10
N GLU A 220 10.32 -2.05 -14.01
CA GLU A 220 11.52 -2.82 -13.73
C GLU A 220 11.29 -3.69 -12.48
N PRO A 221 12.11 -4.74 -12.27
CA PRO A 221 12.14 -5.43 -10.99
C PRO A 221 12.35 -4.46 -9.81
N PRO A 222 11.79 -4.72 -8.62
CA PRO A 222 11.80 -3.78 -7.50
C PRO A 222 13.15 -3.69 -6.77
N ASN A 223 14.28 -3.99 -7.45
CA ASN A 223 15.63 -3.88 -6.89
C ASN A 223 15.94 -2.45 -6.41
N ALA A 224 15.27 -1.43 -6.95
CA ALA A 224 15.40 -0.05 -6.47
C ALA A 224 15.04 0.11 -5.00
N LEU A 225 14.18 -0.76 -4.44
CA LEU A 225 13.80 -0.72 -3.02
C LEU A 225 14.97 -1.04 -2.09
N PHE A 226 16.02 -1.74 -2.55
CA PHE A 226 17.24 -1.91 -1.75
C PHE A 226 17.99 -0.59 -1.54
N GLY A 227 17.76 0.41 -2.38
CA GLY A 227 18.28 1.76 -2.18
C GLY A 227 19.79 1.80 -1.90
N ASP A 228 20.17 2.53 -0.85
CA ASP A 228 21.56 2.70 -0.41
C ASP A 228 22.16 1.43 0.22
N LEU A 229 21.33 0.44 0.58
CA LEU A 229 21.83 -0.86 0.99
C LEU A 229 22.53 -1.56 -0.19
N ALA A 230 22.01 -1.43 -1.41
CA ALA A 230 22.64 -1.98 -2.60
C ALA A 230 23.97 -1.27 -2.96
N LYS A 231 24.17 -0.01 -2.55
CA LYS A 231 25.48 0.65 -2.70
C LYS A 231 26.54 0.02 -1.78
N GLN A 232 26.14 -0.33 -0.56
CA GLN A 232 27.00 -1.01 0.42
C GLN A 232 27.20 -2.49 0.11
N LEU A 233 26.20 -3.11 -0.52
CA LEU A 233 26.18 -4.53 -0.88
C LEU A 233 25.79 -4.68 -2.37
N PRO A 234 26.73 -4.41 -3.31
CA PRO A 234 26.43 -4.33 -4.76
C PRO A 234 25.79 -5.56 -5.39
N LYS A 235 25.93 -6.73 -4.77
CA LYS A 235 25.28 -7.96 -5.21
C LYS A 235 23.74 -7.92 -5.08
N LEU A 236 23.20 -7.12 -4.16
CA LEU A 236 21.74 -6.95 -3.99
C LEU A 236 21.08 -6.32 -5.22
N ALA A 237 21.76 -5.40 -5.90
CA ALA A 237 21.28 -4.80 -7.14
C ALA A 237 21.13 -5.82 -8.29
N LYS A 238 21.74 -7.01 -8.17
CA LYS A 238 21.74 -8.07 -9.18
C LYS A 238 20.79 -9.22 -8.85
N LEU A 239 20.08 -9.16 -7.72
CA LEU A 239 19.09 -10.18 -7.38
C LEU A 239 18.01 -10.23 -8.46
N LYS A 240 17.66 -11.44 -8.89
CA LYS A 240 16.62 -11.66 -9.88
C LYS A 240 15.26 -11.58 -9.21
N LEU A 241 14.64 -10.41 -9.26
CA LEU A 241 13.29 -10.19 -8.77
C LEU A 241 12.30 -10.13 -9.94
N SER A 242 11.04 -10.48 -9.68
CA SER A 242 9.99 -10.42 -10.69
C SER A 242 9.58 -8.97 -10.95
N PRO A 243 9.42 -8.54 -12.22
CA PRO A 243 8.93 -7.20 -12.57
C PRO A 243 7.39 -7.12 -12.61
N THR A 244 6.70 -8.12 -12.04
CA THR A 244 5.22 -8.19 -11.93
C THR A 244 4.85 -8.91 -10.64
N VAL A 245 3.62 -8.72 -10.17
CA VAL A 245 3.04 -9.62 -9.16
C VAL A 245 2.81 -10.99 -9.81
N ASP A 246 3.42 -12.04 -9.26
CA ASP A 246 3.30 -13.43 -9.73
C ASP A 246 2.90 -14.43 -8.63
N GLN A 247 2.97 -14.02 -7.36
CA GLN A 247 2.56 -14.81 -6.21
C GLN A 247 2.14 -13.90 -5.03
N ASN A 248 1.60 -14.50 -3.96
CA ASN A 248 1.30 -13.81 -2.71
C ASN A 248 2.58 -13.28 -2.03
N TYR A 249 2.43 -12.22 -1.24
CA TYR A 249 3.52 -11.63 -0.46
C TYR A 249 4.72 -11.21 -1.32
N THR A 250 4.46 -10.56 -2.46
CA THR A 250 5.52 -10.02 -3.34
C THR A 250 5.32 -8.55 -3.68
N VAL A 251 6.44 -7.88 -3.93
CA VAL A 251 6.44 -6.63 -4.68
C VAL A 251 6.68 -6.97 -6.14
N GLY A 252 5.78 -6.51 -7.00
CA GLY A 252 5.88 -6.69 -8.44
C GLY A 252 6.66 -5.56 -9.09
N GLY A 253 6.16 -5.07 -10.22
CA GLY A 253 6.85 -4.04 -11.00
C GLY A 253 7.02 -2.72 -10.25
N TYR A 254 8.22 -2.15 -10.35
CA TYR A 254 8.56 -0.80 -9.90
C TYR A 254 8.67 0.17 -11.07
N VAL A 255 8.21 1.40 -10.88
CA VAL A 255 8.28 2.50 -11.82
C VAL A 255 9.08 3.63 -11.17
N ARG A 256 10.18 4.02 -11.81
CA ARG A 256 11.01 5.16 -11.36
C ARG A 256 10.20 6.45 -11.37
N LYS A 257 10.52 7.36 -10.44
CA LYS A 257 9.90 8.71 -10.35
C LYS A 257 9.85 9.45 -11.69
N SER A 258 10.91 9.36 -12.49
CA SER A 258 11.01 10.00 -13.81
C SER A 258 10.07 9.42 -14.87
N ARG A 259 9.48 8.25 -14.64
CA ARG A 259 8.58 7.56 -15.57
C ARG A 259 7.11 7.57 -15.12
N VAL A 260 6.82 7.91 -13.87
CA VAL A 260 5.46 7.89 -13.30
C VAL A 260 4.48 8.72 -14.12
N ALA A 261 4.81 9.99 -14.42
CA ALA A 261 3.95 10.87 -15.20
C ALA A 261 3.66 10.32 -16.60
N GLY A 262 4.67 9.72 -17.25
CA GLY A 262 4.53 9.11 -18.56
C GLY A 262 3.63 7.87 -18.53
N LEU A 263 3.79 7.02 -17.51
CA LEU A 263 2.96 5.83 -17.33
C LEU A 263 1.50 6.22 -17.10
N ARG A 264 1.24 7.20 -16.23
CA ARG A 264 -0.12 7.68 -15.96
C ARG A 264 -0.83 8.12 -17.23
N LYS A 265 -0.17 8.96 -18.05
CA LYS A 265 -0.70 9.41 -19.35
C LYS A 265 -0.95 8.26 -20.32
N LEU A 266 -0.08 7.24 -20.34
CA LEU A 266 -0.27 6.06 -21.18
C LEU A 266 -1.52 5.28 -20.76
N LEU A 267 -1.70 5.04 -19.45
CA LEU A 267 -2.85 4.31 -18.93
C LEU A 267 -4.16 5.05 -19.23
N GLU A 268 -4.18 6.38 -19.06
CA GLU A 268 -5.34 7.24 -19.38
C GLU A 268 -5.71 7.12 -20.87
N LYS A 269 -4.72 7.26 -21.76
CA LYS A 269 -4.94 7.12 -23.21
C LYS A 269 -5.40 5.72 -23.62
N SER A 270 -5.04 4.71 -22.84
CA SER A 270 -5.27 3.30 -23.17
C SER A 270 -6.43 2.66 -22.41
N GLU A 271 -7.23 3.43 -21.66
CA GLU A 271 -8.32 2.91 -20.81
C GLU A 271 -9.21 1.90 -21.54
N LYS A 272 -9.68 2.25 -22.75
CA LYS A 272 -10.54 1.36 -23.55
C LYS A 272 -9.89 0.00 -23.82
N ALA A 273 -8.58 -0.03 -24.08
CA ALA A 273 -7.84 -1.26 -24.34
C ALA A 273 -7.62 -2.07 -23.05
N LEU A 274 -7.28 -1.38 -21.95
CA LEU A 274 -7.10 -2.00 -20.62
C LEU A 274 -8.38 -2.70 -20.13
N LEU A 275 -9.55 -2.13 -20.44
CA LEU A 275 -10.86 -2.65 -20.02
C LEU A 275 -11.49 -3.65 -21.01
N ALA A 276 -10.89 -3.88 -22.18
CA ALA A 276 -11.49 -4.72 -23.21
C ALA A 276 -11.67 -6.19 -22.78
N LYS A 277 -10.63 -6.78 -22.16
CA LYS A 277 -10.69 -8.15 -21.63
C LYS A 277 -11.61 -8.25 -20.40
N PRO A 278 -11.50 -7.39 -19.37
CA PRO A 278 -12.46 -7.36 -18.26
C PRO A 278 -13.92 -7.31 -18.70
N LYS A 279 -14.21 -6.48 -19.71
CA LYS A 279 -15.56 -6.37 -20.28
C LYS A 279 -16.02 -7.66 -20.94
N LYS A 280 -15.15 -8.33 -21.72
CA LYS A 280 -15.47 -9.63 -22.33
C LYS A 280 -15.76 -10.70 -21.27
N GLU A 281 -15.09 -10.62 -20.12
CA GLU A 281 -15.18 -11.59 -19.04
C GLU A 281 -16.20 -11.20 -17.96
N GLY A 282 -16.91 -10.07 -18.11
CA GLY A 282 -18.02 -9.68 -17.24
C GLY A 282 -17.62 -9.06 -15.90
N TRP A 283 -16.42 -8.48 -15.79
CA TRP A 283 -15.93 -7.83 -14.57
C TRP A 283 -15.39 -6.41 -14.80
N ASP A 284 -15.92 -5.69 -15.79
CA ASP A 284 -15.46 -4.35 -16.16
C ASP A 284 -15.68 -3.27 -15.09
N ASP A 285 -16.79 -3.33 -14.34
CA ASP A 285 -17.01 -2.38 -13.24
C ASP A 285 -15.91 -2.46 -12.18
N HIS A 286 -15.52 -3.67 -11.78
CA HIS A 286 -14.40 -3.88 -10.86
C HIS A 286 -13.09 -3.34 -11.46
N ALA A 287 -12.81 -3.67 -12.73
CA ALA A 287 -11.61 -3.20 -13.41
C ALA A 287 -11.55 -1.66 -13.53
N ARG A 288 -12.69 -0.99 -13.73
CA ARG A 288 -12.78 0.48 -13.76
C ARG A 288 -12.45 1.08 -12.41
N THR A 289 -13.00 0.52 -11.33
CA THR A 289 -12.70 0.96 -9.97
C THR A 289 -11.24 0.71 -9.62
N SER A 290 -10.66 -0.42 -10.04
CA SER A 290 -9.22 -0.69 -9.93
C SER A 290 -8.36 0.30 -10.70
N LEU A 291 -8.70 0.58 -11.96
CA LEU A 291 -7.96 1.53 -12.79
C LEU A 291 -8.02 2.94 -12.21
N ARG A 292 -9.16 3.35 -11.65
CA ARG A 292 -9.28 4.61 -10.89
C ARG A 292 -8.29 4.64 -9.71
N LYS A 293 -8.22 3.57 -8.91
CA LYS A 293 -7.27 3.47 -7.79
C LYS A 293 -5.80 3.54 -8.25
N ILE A 294 -5.47 2.90 -9.37
CA ILE A 294 -4.15 2.98 -10.00
C ILE A 294 -3.84 4.43 -10.42
N HIS A 295 -4.78 5.13 -11.05
CA HIS A 295 -4.61 6.54 -11.42
C HIS A 295 -4.43 7.45 -10.20
N GLU A 296 -5.22 7.26 -9.14
CA GLU A 296 -5.07 7.99 -7.88
C GLU A 296 -3.68 7.78 -7.27
N ALA A 297 -3.19 6.54 -7.23
CA ALA A 297 -1.87 6.20 -6.72
C ALA A 297 -0.71 6.80 -7.56
N LEU A 298 -0.80 6.72 -8.89
CA LEU A 298 0.19 7.31 -9.79
C LEU A 298 0.20 8.84 -9.72
N ALA A 299 -0.97 9.48 -9.57
CA ALA A 299 -1.05 10.93 -9.42
C ALA A 299 -0.44 11.38 -8.08
N ASP A 300 -0.64 10.62 -7.00
CA ASP A 300 0.01 10.85 -5.71
C ASP A 300 1.53 10.78 -5.82
N ALA A 301 2.02 9.73 -6.49
CA ALA A 301 3.44 9.53 -6.73
C ALA A 301 4.04 10.66 -7.59
N GLU A 302 3.37 11.05 -8.68
CA GLU A 302 3.77 12.14 -9.57
C GLU A 302 3.86 13.46 -8.80
N ARG A 303 2.82 13.82 -8.04
CA ARG A 303 2.76 15.06 -7.27
C ARG A 303 3.92 15.21 -6.29
N ARG A 304 4.44 14.09 -5.80
CA ARG A 304 5.46 14.04 -4.74
C ARG A 304 6.86 13.70 -5.24
N GLY A 305 7.03 13.48 -6.54
CA GLY A 305 8.31 13.05 -7.09
C GLY A 305 8.75 11.66 -6.60
N MET A 306 7.78 10.80 -6.26
CA MET A 306 8.00 9.44 -5.77
C MET A 306 8.00 8.43 -6.92
N GLY A 307 8.53 7.22 -6.67
CA GLY A 307 8.32 6.08 -7.56
C GLY A 307 6.92 5.47 -7.38
N PHE A 308 6.65 4.36 -8.05
CA PHE A 308 5.41 3.60 -7.91
C PHE A 308 5.68 2.10 -7.91
N CYS A 309 4.96 1.33 -7.09
CA CYS A 309 4.98 -0.13 -7.09
C CYS A 309 3.56 -0.73 -7.14
N GLU A 310 3.44 -1.88 -7.79
CA GLU A 310 2.39 -2.85 -7.51
C GLU A 310 2.91 -3.92 -6.54
N ALA A 311 2.05 -4.43 -5.65
CA ALA A 311 2.41 -5.47 -4.69
C ALA A 311 1.20 -6.31 -4.26
N SER A 312 1.44 -7.54 -3.81
CA SER A 312 0.44 -8.42 -3.20
C SER A 312 0.62 -8.52 -1.68
N GLU A 313 -0.49 -8.66 -0.97
CA GLU A 313 -0.56 -8.96 0.46
C GLU A 313 0.13 -7.94 1.40
N ILE A 314 0.25 -6.67 0.97
CA ILE A 314 0.80 -5.60 1.85
C ILE A 314 -0.16 -5.31 3.01
N TYR A 315 -1.46 -5.27 2.76
CA TYR A 315 -2.50 -4.94 3.73
C TYR A 315 -3.22 -6.16 4.31
N SER A 316 -2.88 -7.35 3.84
CA SER A 316 -3.40 -8.62 4.33
C SER A 316 -2.69 -8.96 5.63
N ALA A 317 -3.27 -8.59 6.77
CA ALA A 317 -2.76 -9.06 8.05
C ALA A 317 -3.03 -10.57 8.19
N PRO A 318 -2.12 -11.34 8.82
CA PRO A 318 -2.34 -12.75 9.17
C PRO A 318 -3.61 -13.01 9.99
N MET A 319 -4.20 -11.96 10.57
CA MET A 319 -5.39 -12.03 11.42
C MET A 319 -6.67 -11.49 10.76
N GLY A 320 -6.66 -11.13 9.48
CA GLY A 320 -7.85 -10.54 8.85
C GLY A 320 -8.37 -9.29 9.57
N MET A 321 -7.50 -8.65 10.37
CA MET A 321 -7.80 -7.44 11.12
C MET A 321 -7.89 -6.26 10.15
N LEU A 322 -9.01 -6.24 9.42
CA LEU A 322 -9.55 -5.02 8.86
C LEU A 322 -10.27 -4.19 9.94
N ASN A 323 -10.27 -4.71 11.18
CA ASN A 323 -10.09 -4.06 12.48
C ASN A 323 -9.38 -5.05 13.41
#